data_AF-A0A5K1E1C5-F1
#
_entry.id   AF-A0A5K1E1C5-F1
#
_cell.length_a   1.000
_cell.length_b   1.000
_cell.length_c   1.000
_cell.angle_alpha   90.00
_cell.angle_beta   90.00
_cell.angle_gamma   90.00
#
_symmetry.space_group_name_H-M   'P 1'
#
loop_
_entity.id
_entity.type
_entity.pdbx_description
1 polymer ?
#
loop_
_entity_poly.entity_id
_entity_poly.type
_entity_poly.pdbx_seq_one_letter_code
_entity_poly.pdbx_strand_id
1 'polypeptide(L)'
;LKELNASCCFLSESSERAFCAEGTEPCPDRSIYAYYDGFHPTEKLYMHLATKAYSSELHSEAYPFNVEVLANLNTSVMLREVSSLHVHEHR
;
A
#
# COMPACT_ATOMS: atom_id res chain seq x y z
N LEU A 1 13.41 7.43 -6.13
CA LEU A 1 12.60 7.60 -7.36
C LEU A 1 13.08 8.87 -8.03
N LYS A 2 13.26 8.87 -9.34
CA LYS A 2 13.72 10.03 -10.12
C LYS A 2 12.56 10.69 -10.86
N GLU A 3 11.69 9.87 -11.45
CA GLU A 3 10.53 10.32 -12.23
C GLU A 3 9.25 10.08 -11.43
N LEU A 4 8.58 11.17 -11.02
CA LEU A 4 7.35 11.13 -10.21
C LEU A 4 6.09 11.54 -10.99
N ASN A 5 6.27 12.34 -12.04
CA ASN A 5 5.18 12.95 -12.81
C ASN A 5 5.06 12.36 -14.22
N ALA A 6 5.71 11.22 -14.46
CA ALA A 6 5.67 10.50 -15.72
C ALA A 6 5.47 9.00 -15.45
N SER A 7 4.79 8.34 -16.38
CA SER A 7 4.67 6.89 -16.42
C SER A 7 5.86 6.28 -17.16
N CYS A 8 6.22 5.06 -16.79
CA CYS A 8 7.23 4.29 -17.51
C CYS A 8 6.74 3.85 -18.90
N CYS A 9 5.46 3.49 -19.06
CA CYS A 9 4.90 3.18 -20.36
C CYS A 9 4.35 4.43 -21.06
N PHE A 10 4.27 4.36 -22.40
CA PHE A 10 3.59 5.37 -23.19
C PHE A 10 2.08 5.23 -23.01
N LEU A 11 1.40 6.32 -22.68
CA LEU A 11 -0.04 6.32 -22.46
C LEU A 11 -0.78 6.50 -23.77
N SER A 12 -1.91 5.82 -23.95
CA SER A 12 -2.75 6.03 -25.12
C SER A 12 -3.43 7.40 -25.06
N GLU A 13 -3.18 8.26 -26.05
CA GLU A 13 -3.81 9.58 -26.21
C GLU A 13 -5.35 9.49 -26.32
N SER A 14 -5.86 8.38 -26.84
CA SER A 14 -7.30 8.13 -26.98
C SER A 14 -7.96 7.55 -25.72
N SER A 15 -7.16 7.19 -24.71
CA SER A 15 -7.69 6.57 -23.50
C SER A 15 -8.06 7.63 -22.45
N GLU A 16 -9.35 7.78 -22.19
CA GLU A 16 -9.87 8.45 -20.99
C GLU A 16 -9.36 7.82 -19.68
N ARG A 17 -8.69 6.65 -19.77
CA ARG A 17 -8.29 5.79 -18.66
C ARG A 17 -6.78 5.59 -18.54
N ALA A 18 -5.95 6.52 -19.02
CA ALA A 18 -4.50 6.60 -18.76
C ALA A 18 -3.75 5.24 -18.70
N PHE A 19 -4.11 4.34 -19.62
CA PHE A 19 -3.49 3.01 -19.74
C PHE A 19 -2.35 3.05 -20.75
N CYS A 20 -1.46 2.05 -20.68
CA CYS A 20 -0.40 1.89 -21.68
C CYS A 20 -1.00 1.69 -23.08
N ALA A 21 -0.40 2.33 -24.08
CA ALA A 21 -0.76 2.13 -25.47
C ALA A 21 -0.35 0.74 -25.96
N GLU A 22 -1.25 0.07 -26.67
CA GLU A 22 -0.97 -1.24 -27.27
C GLU A 22 0.21 -1.15 -28.27
N GLY A 23 1.05 -2.19 -28.27
CA GLY A 23 2.19 -2.28 -29.18
C GLY A 23 3.38 -1.35 -28.85
N THR A 24 3.35 -0.65 -27.71
CA THR A 24 4.47 0.18 -27.25
C THR A 24 5.35 -0.54 -26.23
N GLU A 25 6.66 -0.35 -26.32
CA GLU A 25 7.58 -0.84 -25.30
C GLU A 25 7.62 0.14 -24.11
N PRO A 26 7.57 -0.37 -22.86
CA PRO A 26 7.74 0.47 -21.69
C PRO A 26 9.20 0.94 -21.56
N CYS A 27 9.43 1.94 -20.69
CA CYS A 27 10.77 2.43 -20.39
C CYS A 27 11.75 1.30 -19.99
N PRO A 28 13.05 1.43 -20.32
CA PRO A 28 14.02 0.36 -20.10
C PRO A 28 14.35 0.13 -18.62
N ASP A 29 14.19 1.15 -17.77
CA ASP A 29 14.45 1.06 -16.33
C ASP A 29 13.24 1.52 -15.53
N ARG A 30 12.44 0.57 -15.05
CA ARG A 30 11.25 0.83 -14.23
C ARG A 30 11.59 1.31 -12.82
N SER A 31 12.83 1.09 -12.36
CA SER A 31 13.23 1.37 -10.97
C SER A 31 13.39 2.85 -10.67
N ILE A 32 13.48 3.70 -11.71
CA ILE A 32 13.57 5.16 -11.54
C ILE A 32 12.20 5.85 -11.58
N TYR A 33 11.14 5.17 -12.04
CA TYR A 33 9.79 5.71 -12.18
C TYR A 33 8.91 5.33 -10.98
N ALA A 34 8.08 6.27 -10.54
CA ALA A 34 7.03 6.01 -9.54
C ALA A 34 5.90 5.15 -10.10
N TYR A 35 5.47 5.43 -11.33
CA TYR A 35 4.30 4.81 -11.95
C TYR A 35 4.67 4.01 -13.20
N TYR A 36 4.03 2.85 -13.36
CA TYR A 36 4.14 2.04 -14.55
C TYR A 36 3.28 2.61 -15.68
N ASP A 37 2.00 2.85 -15.40
CA ASP A 37 1.03 3.54 -16.27
C ASP A 37 0.47 4.79 -15.57
N GLY A 38 -0.69 5.31 -15.98
CA GLY A 38 -1.29 6.49 -15.35
C GLY A 38 -1.90 6.28 -13.95
N PHE A 39 -1.96 5.04 -13.46
CA PHE A 39 -2.61 4.69 -12.19
C PHE A 39 -1.77 3.77 -11.30
N HIS A 40 -1.13 2.77 -11.89
CA HIS A 40 -0.45 1.70 -11.19
C HIS A 40 1.00 2.09 -10.88
N PRO A 41 1.45 2.00 -9.62
CA PRO A 41 2.85 2.14 -9.25
C PRO A 41 3.75 1.12 -9.94
N THR A 42 5.03 1.47 -10.11
CA THR A 42 6.06 0.46 -10.39
C THR A 42 6.32 -0.37 -9.15
N GLU A 43 6.98 -1.52 -9.32
CA GLU A 43 7.50 -2.33 -8.22
C GLU A 43 8.32 -1.49 -7.23
N LYS A 44 9.11 -0.53 -7.72
CA LYS A 44 9.95 0.31 -6.85
C LYS A 44 9.12 1.14 -5.89
N LEU A 45 8.05 1.78 -6.36
CA LEU A 45 7.16 2.54 -5.48
C LEU A 45 6.36 1.59 -4.58
N TYR A 46 5.88 0.46 -5.09
CA TYR A 46 5.24 -0.56 -4.25
C TYR A 46 6.14 -1.02 -3.10
N MET A 47 7.42 -1.29 -3.33
CA MET A 47 8.36 -1.63 -2.26
C MET A 47 8.47 -0.52 -1.21
N HIS A 48 8.51 0.75 -1.61
CA HIS A 48 8.56 1.85 -0.64
C HIS A 48 7.28 1.92 0.21
N LEU A 49 6.12 1.81 -0.42
CA LEU A 49 4.83 1.84 0.27
C LEU A 49 4.65 0.62 1.19
N ALA A 50 5.02 -0.57 0.71
CA ALA A 50 4.94 -1.81 1.48
C ALA A 50 5.86 -1.78 2.69
N THR A 51 7.11 -1.32 2.55
CA THR A 51 8.04 -1.17 3.68
C THR A 51 7.48 -0.21 4.73
N LYS A 52 6.92 0.93 4.31
CA LYS A 52 6.30 1.88 5.23
C LYS A 52 5.09 1.28 5.96
N ALA A 53 4.20 0.65 5.21
CA ALA A 53 3.04 -0.02 5.79
C ALA A 53 3.42 -1.15 6.74
N TYR A 54 4.52 -1.87 6.45
CA TYR A 54 4.95 -3.01 7.22
C TYR A 54 5.61 -2.62 8.55
N SER A 55 6.56 -1.68 8.52
CA SER A 55 7.43 -1.42 9.68
C SER A 55 7.69 0.06 9.99
N SER A 56 6.97 1.02 9.40
CA SER A 56 7.18 2.44 9.77
C SER A 56 6.75 2.70 11.22
N GLU A 57 7.55 3.49 11.93
CA GLU A 57 7.23 4.01 13.27
C GLU A 57 6.42 5.32 13.21
N LEU A 58 6.27 5.91 12.02
CA LEU A 58 5.54 7.16 11.84
C LEU A 58 4.04 6.90 11.69
N HIS A 59 3.25 7.45 12.62
CA HIS A 59 1.78 7.40 12.55
C HIS A 59 1.19 8.06 11.29
N SER A 60 1.92 8.98 10.65
CA SER A 60 1.50 9.58 9.37
C SER A 60 1.64 8.61 8.18
N GLU A 61 2.35 7.50 8.35
CA GLU A 61 2.58 6.50 7.30
C GLU A 61 1.80 5.20 7.55
N ALA A 62 1.66 4.79 8.80
CA ALA A 62 0.83 3.65 9.21
C ALA A 62 0.11 3.96 10.53
N TYR A 63 -1.22 3.89 10.53
CA TYR A 63 -2.06 4.17 11.69
C TYR A 63 -3.17 3.11 11.83
N PRO A 64 -3.50 2.65 13.06
CA PRO A 64 -2.94 3.05 14.37
C PRO A 64 -1.57 2.45 14.69
N PHE A 65 -1.16 1.40 13.99
CA PHE A 65 0.15 0.75 14.06
C PHE A 65 0.42 0.05 12.72
N ASN A 66 1.66 -0.33 12.47
CA ASN A 66 2.08 -1.00 11.23
C ASN A 66 1.72 -2.50 11.21
N VAL A 67 1.90 -3.17 10.06
CA VAL A 67 1.55 -4.59 9.90
C VAL A 67 2.39 -5.50 10.79
N GLU A 68 3.67 -5.19 11.02
CA GLU A 68 4.53 -5.96 11.91
C GLU A 68 3.99 -5.98 13.35
N VAL A 69 3.59 -4.82 13.87
CA VAL A 69 2.96 -4.74 15.21
C VAL A 69 1.66 -5.53 15.22
N LEU A 70 0.80 -5.35 14.22
CA LEU A 70 -0.48 -6.08 14.10
C LEU A 70 -0.26 -7.60 14.12
N ALA A 71 0.69 -8.11 13.33
CA ALA A 71 0.98 -9.53 13.23
C ALA A 71 1.51 -10.13 14.54
N ASN A 72 2.12 -9.31 15.39
CA ASN A 72 2.66 -9.69 16.69
C ASN A 72 1.75 -9.36 17.88
N LEU A 73 0.53 -8.84 17.63
CA LEU A 73 -0.42 -8.59 18.72
C LEU A 73 -0.82 -9.90 19.39
N ASN A 74 -0.50 -10.02 20.68
CA ASN A 74 -1.00 -11.12 21.49
C ASN A 74 -2.48 -10.88 21.83
N THR A 75 -3.36 -11.52 21.08
CA THR A 75 -4.83 -11.44 21.24
C THR A 75 -5.32 -11.94 22.61
N SER A 76 -4.49 -12.69 23.35
CA SER A 76 -4.83 -13.15 24.71
C SER A 76 -4.90 -12.02 25.73
N VAL A 77 -4.27 -10.85 25.47
CA VAL A 77 -4.33 -9.69 26.36
C VAL A 77 -5.61 -8.88 26.13
N MET A 78 -6.06 -8.75 24.87
CA MET A 78 -7.31 -8.04 24.53
C MET A 78 -8.58 -8.78 25.00
N LEU A 79 -8.57 -10.12 24.99
CA LEU A 79 -9.72 -10.91 25.48
C LEU A 79 -9.87 -10.91 27.02
N ARG A 80 -8.84 -10.49 27.76
CA ARG A 80 -8.92 -10.35 29.23
C ARG A 80 -9.74 -9.14 29.65
N GLU A 81 -9.76 -8.06 28.86
CA GLU A 81 -10.57 -6.87 29.18
C GLU A 81 -12.05 -7.05 28.79
N VAL A 82 -12.35 -7.84 27.76
CA VAL A 82 -13.74 -8.15 27.37
C VAL A 82 -14.44 -9.05 28.38
N SER A 83 -13.70 -9.89 29.11
CA SER A 83 -14.27 -10.74 30.18
C SER A 83 -14.78 -9.96 31.40
N SER A 84 -14.50 -8.65 31.49
CA SER A 84 -15.01 -7.80 32.58
C SER A 84 -16.35 -7.10 32.25
N LEU A 85 -16.87 -7.21 31.03
CA LEU A 85 -18.21 -6.75 30.66
C LEU A 85 -19.23 -7.87 30.87
N HIS A 86 -19.79 -7.89 32.08
CA HIS A 86 -21.03 -8.54 32.53
C HIS A 86 -21.82 -9.34 31.47
N VAL A 87 -21.85 -10.66 31.67
CA VAL A 87 -22.98 -11.50 31.24
C VAL A 87 -24.20 -11.06 32.04
N HIS A 88 -25.11 -10.31 31.43
CA HIS A 88 -26.48 -10.24 31.92
C HIS A 88 -27.25 -11.39 31.24
N GLU A 89 -27.35 -12.52 31.94
CA GLU A 89 -28.32 -13.57 31.63
C GLU A 89 -29.72 -12.94 31.66
N HIS A 90 -30.38 -12.94 30.50
CA HIS A 90 -31.81 -12.73 30.42
C HIS A 90 -32.49 -14.11 30.51
N ARG A 91 -33.19 -14.30 31.63
CA ARG A 91 -34.27 -15.27 31.82
C ARG A 91 -35.26 -15.25 30.66
#